data_AF-A0AA49GUC1-F1
#
_entry.id   AF-A0AA49GUC1-F1
#
_cell.length_a   1.000
_cell.length_b   1.000
_cell.length_c   1.000
_cell.angle_alpha   90.00
_cell.angle_beta   90.00
_cell.angle_gamma   90.00
#
_symmetry.space_group_name_H-M   'P 1'
#
loop_
_entity.id
_entity.type
_entity.pdbx_description
1 polymer ?
#
loop_
_entity_poly.entity_id
_entity_poly.type
_entity_poly.pdbx_seq_one_letter_code
_entity_poly.pdbx_strand_id
1 'polypeptide(L)' 'MMGLALGAYDGWQTFLVMIGGCLLLGLWLAALLDIFRHSFQQPYQKILWVVIVTLFPVVGIFGYMLLGRKQKIK' A
#
# COMPACT_ATOMS: atom_id res chain seq x y z
N MET A 1 -4.04 24.95 23.31
CA MET A 1 -3.60 23.54 23.50
C MET A 1 -3.56 22.73 22.19
N MET A 2 -3.54 23.34 20.99
CA MET A 2 -3.36 22.63 19.71
C MET A 2 -2.21 23.20 18.84
N GLY A 3 -1.38 24.11 19.37
CA GLY A 3 -0.28 24.77 18.63
C GLY A 3 1.14 24.33 19.00
N LEU A 4 1.32 23.42 19.97
CA LEU A 4 2.64 23.04 20.52
C LEU A 4 3.15 21.65 20.07
N ALA A 5 2.36 20.88 19.31
CA ALA A 5 2.74 19.52 18.90
C ALA A 5 3.46 19.44 17.53
N LEU A 6 3.63 20.57 16.83
CA LEU A 6 4.27 20.63 15.50
C LEU A 6 5.73 21.12 15.54
N GLY A 7 6.28 21.41 16.73
CA GLY A 7 7.48 22.22 16.89
C GLY A 7 8.77 21.53 17.36
N ALA A 8 8.81 20.20 17.48
CA ALA A 8 10.05 19.51 17.89
C ALA A 8 10.14 18.11 17.27
N TYR A 9 9.87 17.99 15.98
CA TYR A 9 10.48 16.88 15.26
C TYR A 9 11.96 17.26 15.10
N ASP A 10 12.87 16.49 15.69
CA ASP A 10 14.27 16.61 15.34
C ASP A 10 14.38 16.33 13.83
N GLY A 11 15.23 17.05 13.08
CA GLY A 11 15.29 16.92 11.61
C GLY A 11 15.47 15.48 11.10
N TRP A 12 16.04 14.61 11.93
CA TRP A 12 16.15 13.17 11.70
C TRP A 12 14.81 12.44 11.68
N GLN A 13 13.88 12.81 12.56
CA GLN A 13 12.58 12.15 12.67
C GLN A 13 11.70 12.46 11.44
N THR A 14 11.69 13.70 10.95
CA THR A 14 10.96 14.01 9.71
C THR A 14 11.56 13.36 8.49
N PHE A 15 12.90 13.28 8.41
CA PHE A 15 13.55 12.57 7.31
C PHE A 15 13.12 11.09 7.26
N LEU A 16 13.07 10.42 8.42
CA LEU A 16 12.61 9.03 8.52
C LEU A 16 11.13 8.88 8.14
N VAL A 17 10.26 9.78 8.60
CA VAL A 17 8.83 9.74 8.25
C VAL A 17 8.62 9.99 6.75
N MET A 18 9.38 10.91 6.16
CA MET A 18 9.29 11.22 4.73
C MET A 18 9.74 10.03 3.87
N ILE A 19 10.85 9.37 4.23
CA ILE A 19 11.30 8.13 3.57
C ILE A 19 10.28 7.01 3.75
N GLY A 20 9.79 6.79 4.97
CA GLY A 20 8.80 5.76 5.26
C GLY A 20 7.50 5.97 4.48
N GLY A 21 7.02 7.21 4.40
CA GLY A 21 5.85 7.58 3.60
C GLY A 21 6.05 7.34 2.11
N CYS A 22 7.20 7.75 1.56
CA CYS A 22 7.54 7.50 0.16
C CYS A 22 7.62 5.99 -0.17
N LEU A 23 8.21 5.18 0.72
CA LEU A 23 8.28 3.73 0.55
C LEU A 23 6.90 3.08 0.60
N LEU A 24 6.05 3.50 1.56
CA LEU A 24 4.67 3.02 1.66
C LEU A 24 3.85 3.35 0.41
N LEU A 25 3.96 4.58 -0.09
CA LEU A 25 3.32 5.00 -1.34
C LEU A 25 3.85 4.22 -2.55
N GLY A 26 5.17 4.01 -2.62
CA GLY A 26 5.79 3.22 -3.68
C GLY A 26 5.31 1.78 -3.68
N LEU A 27 5.23 1.14 -2.51
CA LEU A 27 4.71 -0.22 -2.35
C LEU A 27 3.23 -0.31 -2.70
N TRP A 28 2.44 0.70 -2.33
CA TRP A 28 1.02 0.78 -2.65
C TRP A 28 0.78 0.83 -4.16
N LEU A 29 1.47 1.74 -4.85
CA LEU A 29 1.42 1.86 -6.30
C LEU A 29 1.92 0.59 -6.98
N ALA A 30 3.01 -0.01 -6.48
CA ALA A 30 3.54 -1.26 -7.03
C ALA A 30 2.52 -2.40 -6.90
N ALA A 31 1.81 -2.52 -5.76
CA ALA A 31 0.76 -3.52 -5.57
C ALA A 31 -0.41 -3.31 -6.54
N LEU A 32 -0.87 -2.07 -6.71
CA LEU A 32 -1.91 -1.73 -7.69
C LEU A 32 -1.49 -2.07 -9.12
N LEU A 33 -0.30 -1.64 -9.54
CA LEU A 33 0.24 -1.94 -10.87
C LEU A 33 0.37 -3.45 -11.08
N ASP A 34 0.77 -4.19 -10.05
CA ASP A 34 0.88 -5.65 -10.10
C ASP A 34 -0.48 -6.32 -10.27
N ILE A 35 -1.54 -5.81 -9.61
CA ILE A 35 -2.93 -6.25 -9.79
C ILE A 35 -3.42 -5.92 -11.21
N PHE A 36 -3.15 -4.72 -11.72
CA PHE A 36 -3.58 -4.34 -13.06
C PHE A 36 -2.87 -5.14 -14.16
N ARG A 37 -1.55 -5.37 -14.01
CA ARG A 37 -0.74 -6.13 -14.98
C ARG A 37 -1.07 -7.62 -15.02
N HIS A 38 -1.41 -8.23 -13.89
CA HIS A 38 -1.69 -9.67 -13.86
C HIS A 38 -3.16 -9.99 -14.15
N SER A 39 -3.35 -11.14 -14.78
CA SER A 39 -4.66 -11.77 -14.94
C SER A 39 -4.92 -12.70 -13.74
N PHE A 40 -6.08 -12.55 -13.11
CA PHE A 40 -6.51 -13.38 -12.02
C PHE A 40 -7.37 -14.53 -12.53
N GLN A 41 -7.44 -15.61 -11.76
CA GLN A 41 -8.26 -16.78 -12.10
C GLN A 41 -9.71 -16.41 -12.37
N GLN A 42 -10.24 -15.47 -11.60
CA GLN A 42 -11.59 -14.98 -11.78
C GLN A 42 -11.63 -13.45 -11.89
N PRO A 43 -12.51 -12.87 -12.74
CA PRO A 43 -12.62 -11.42 -12.90
C PRO A 43 -12.93 -10.69 -11.59
N TYR A 44 -13.75 -11.29 -10.73
CA TYR A 44 -14.14 -10.69 -9.44
C TYR A 44 -12.97 -10.59 -8.45
N GLN A 45 -11.98 -11.48 -8.52
CA GLN A 45 -10.82 -11.45 -7.62
C GLN A 45 -9.95 -10.23 -7.90
N LYS A 46 -9.79 -9.87 -9.19
CA LYS A 46 -9.07 -8.66 -9.59
C LYS A 46 -9.73 -7.42 -8.96
N ILE A 47 -11.05 -7.31 -9.07
CA ILE A 47 -11.82 -6.19 -8.52
C ILE A 47 -11.72 -6.16 -6.99
N LEU A 48 -11.88 -7.30 -6.30
CA LEU A 48 -11.73 -7.38 -4.84
C LEU A 48 -10.36 -6.89 -4.38
N TRP A 49 -9.28 -7.33 -5.03
CA TRP A 49 -7.93 -6.89 -4.65
C TRP A 49 -7.70 -5.40 -4.90
N VAL A 50 -8.20 -4.86 -6.02
CA VAL A 50 -8.16 -3.40 -6.26
C VAL A 50 -8.90 -2.66 -5.15
N VAL A 51 -10.11 -3.09 -4.79
CA VAL A 51 -10.93 -2.44 -3.76
C VAL A 51 -10.24 -2.50 -2.39
N ILE A 52 -9.73 -3.67 -1.99
CA ILE A 52 -9.06 -3.87 -0.70
C ILE A 52 -7.79 -3.01 -0.61
N VAL A 53 -6.93 -3.03 -1.64
CA VAL A 53 -5.69 -2.24 -1.68
C VAL A 53 -5.99 -0.74 -1.71
N THR A 54 -7.06 -0.32 -2.40
CA THR A 54 -7.45 1.10 -2.48
C THR A 54 -8.03 1.61 -1.16
N LEU A 55 -8.90 0.85 -0.51
CA LEU A 55 -9.54 1.26 0.75
C LEU A 55 -8.59 1.12 1.96
N PHE A 56 -7.72 0.12 1.94
CA PHE A 56 -6.79 -0.16 3.02
C PHE A 56 -5.37 -0.27 2.45
N PRO A 57 -4.65 0.84 2.24
CA PRO A 57 -3.34 0.82 1.59
C PRO A 57 -2.34 -0.05 2.35
N VAL A 58 -2.25 0.07 3.67
CA VAL A 58 -1.30 -0.71 4.46
C VAL A 58 -1.72 -2.19 4.51
N VAL A 59 -2.92 -2.48 5.03
CA VAL A 59 -3.40 -3.86 5.22
C VAL A 59 -3.58 -4.57 3.88
N GLY A 60 -4.06 -3.85 2.86
CA GLY A 60 -4.27 -4.37 1.53
C GLY A 60 -2.99 -4.76 0.81
N ILE A 61 -1.89 -4.00 0.96
CA ILE A 61 -0.57 -4.41 0.43
C ILE A 61 -0.15 -5.75 1.04
N PHE A 62 -0.19 -5.87 2.37
CA PHE A 62 0.20 -7.12 3.05
C PHE A 62 -0.71 -8.28 2.67
N GLY A 63 -2.04 -8.06 2.67
CA GLY A 63 -3.01 -9.06 2.25
C GLY A 63 -2.77 -9.52 0.81
N TYR A 64 -2.51 -8.58 -0.09
CA TYR A 64 -2.27 -8.88 -1.51
C TYR A 64 -0.99 -9.69 -1.71
N MET A 65 0.09 -9.32 -1.02
CA MET A 65 1.36 -10.05 -1.10
C MET A 65 1.25 -11.48 -0.58
N LEU A 66 0.48 -11.72 0.49
CA LEU A 66 0.36 -13.05 1.11
C LEU A 66 -0.65 -13.96 0.40
N LEU A 67 -1.82 -13.43 0.05
CA LEU A 67 -2.96 -14.21 -0.44
C LEU A 67 -3.23 -13.93 -1.92
N GLY A 68 -3.17 -12.67 -2.35
CA GLY A 68 -3.53 -12.25 -3.71
C GLY A 68 -2.58 -12.78 -4.77
N ARG A 69 -1.28 -12.86 -4.47
CA ARG A 69 -0.29 -13.45 -5.39
C ARG A 69 -0.56 -14.92 -5.73
N LYS A 70 -1.19 -15.69 -4.84
CA LYS A 70 -1.53 -17.10 -5.07
C LYS A 70 -2.71 -17.29 -6.02
N GLN A 71 -3.51 -16.24 -6.24
CA GLN A 71 -4.72 -16.25 -7.07
C GLN A 71 -4.46 -15.81 -8.52
N LYS A 72 -3.21 -15.47 -8.84
CA LYS A 72 -2.79 -15.12 -10.20
C LYS A 72 -2.74 -16.37 -11.07
N ILE A 73 -3.20 -16.27 -12.32
CA ILE A 73 -2.94 -17.31 -13.33
C ILE A 73 -1.49 -17.14 -13.80
N LYS A 74 -0.81 -18.27 -13.99
CA LYS A 74 0.56 -18.32 -14.52
C LYS A 74 0.63 -17.87 -15.97
#